data_AF-A0A933N342-F1
#
_entry.id   AF-A0A933N342-F1
#
_cell.length_a   1.000
_cell.length_b   1.000
_cell.length_c   1.000
_cell.angle_alpha   90.00
_cell.angle_beta   90.00
_cell.angle_gamma   90.00
#
_symmetry.space_group_name_H-M   'P 1'
#
loop_
_entity.id
_entity.type
_entity.pdbx_description
1 polymer ?
#
loop_
_entity_poly.entity_id
_entity_poly.type
_entity_poly.pdbx_seq_one_letter_code
_entity_poly.pdbx_strand_id
1 'polypeptide(L)' 'MPVERTEYKGQPVIILKRNENDKYPFSFGLSKARLVIEYFEEIKKFVGEADTKEEKKA' A
#
# COMPACT_ATOMS: atom_id res chain seq x y z
N MET A 1 13.53 6.22 5.55
CA MET A 1 12.85 4.91 5.31
C MET A 1 11.41 5.17 4.92
N PRO A 2 10.87 4.58 3.84
CA PRO A 2 9.54 4.92 3.31
C PRO A 2 8.36 4.36 4.12
N VAL A 3 8.61 3.68 5.24
CA VAL A 3 7.58 3.09 6.09
C VAL A 3 7.64 3.71 7.48
N GLU A 4 6.53 4.32 7.90
CA GLU A 4 6.37 4.92 9.22
C GLU A 4 5.20 4.25 9.97
N ARG A 5 5.24 4.34 11.30
CA ARG A 5 4.18 3.86 12.19
C ARG A 5 3.71 5.02 13.05
N THR A 6 2.40 5.13 13.20
CA THR A 6 1.75 6.12 14.06
C THR A 6 0.57 5.50 14.77
N GLU A 7 -0.15 6.30 15.54
CA GLU A 7 -1.36 5.91 16.25
C GLU A 7 -2.49 6.89 15.96
N TYR A 8 -3.70 6.36 15.80
CA TYR A 8 -4.91 7.14 15.68
C TYR A 8 -5.96 6.58 16.65
N LYS A 9 -6.36 7.38 17.63
CA LYS A 9 -7.29 6.97 18.71
C LYS A 9 -6.84 5.68 19.42
N GLY A 10 -5.54 5.57 19.71
CA GLY A 10 -4.93 4.42 20.36
C GLY A 10 -4.85 3.15 19.48
N GLN A 11 -5.16 3.26 18.18
CA GLN A 11 -5.03 2.16 17.23
C GLN A 11 -3.81 2.38 16.33
N PRO A 12 -3.00 1.34 16.05
CA PRO A 12 -1.82 1.49 15.22
C PRO A 12 -2.20 1.72 13.75
N VAL A 13 -1.46 2.63 13.11
CA VAL A 13 -1.58 2.99 11.71
C VAL A 13 -0.21 2.88 11.06
N ILE A 14 -0.15 2.26 9.88
CA ILE A 14 1.05 2.23 9.04
C ILE A 14 0.94 3.28 7.94
N ILE A 15 2.05 3.96 7.65
CA ILE A 15 2.17 4.97 6.59
C ILE A 15 3.23 4.47 5.61
N LEU A 16 2.86 4.34 4.34
CA LEU A 16 3.71 3.97 3.22
C LEU A 16 3.90 5.21 2.33
N LYS A 17 5.14 5.69 2.26
CA LYS A 17 5.55 6.85 1.47
C LYS A 17 6.21 6.37 0.18
N ARG A 18 5.97 7.05 -0.94
CA ARG A 18 6.69 6.80 -2.21
C ARG A 18 8.14 7.28 -2.15
N ASN A 19 8.38 8.34 -1.39
CA ASN A 19 9.68 8.95 -1.13
C ASN A 19 9.61 9.75 0.20
N GLU A 20 10.72 10.32 0.64
CA GLU A 20 10.78 11.00 1.94
C GLU A 20 9.92 12.28 2.02
N ASN A 21 9.63 12.90 0.87
CA ASN A 21 8.86 14.14 0.76
C ASN A 21 7.41 13.91 0.28
N ASP A 22 6.90 12.67 0.38
CA ASP A 22 5.56 12.34 -0.09
C ASP A 22 4.48 13.07 0.71
N LYS A 23 3.85 14.06 0.07
CA LYS A 23 2.82 14.91 0.68
C LYS A 23 1.50 14.17 0.92
N TYR A 24 1.24 13.09 0.18
CA TYR A 24 0.00 12.32 0.24
C TYR A 24 0.30 10.83 0.39
N PRO A 25 0.91 10.43 1.52
CA PRO A 25 1.31 9.06 1.71
C PRO A 25 0.08 8.16 1.90
N PHE A 26 0.21 6.91 1.49
CA PHE A 26 -0.84 5.92 1.68
C PHE A 26 -0.77 5.41 3.13
N SER A 27 -1.88 5.47 3.87
CA SER A 27 -1.90 5.01 5.26
C SER A 27 -3.17 4.24 5.60
N PHE A 28 -3.03 3.27 6.49
CA PHE A 28 -4.15 2.44 6.92
C PHE A 28 -3.89 1.78 8.27
N GLY A 29 -4.98 1.47 8.98
CA GLY A 29 -4.93 0.81 10.29
C GLY A 29 -4.81 -0.72 10.18
N LEU A 30 -4.69 -1.35 11.35
CA LEU A 30 -4.43 -2.79 11.48
C LEU A 30 -5.43 -3.70 10.75
N SER A 31 -6.73 -3.40 10.78
CA SER A 31 -7.74 -4.24 10.11
C SER A 31 -7.52 -4.32 8.60
N LYS A 32 -7.17 -3.19 7.97
CA LYS A 32 -6.84 -3.13 6.55
C LYS A 32 -5.49 -3.82 6.28
N ALA A 33 -4.52 -3.69 7.19
CA ALA A 33 -3.24 -4.37 7.06
C ALA A 33 -3.39 -5.90 7.04
N ARG A 34 -4.24 -6.45 7.91
CA ARG A 34 -4.56 -7.88 7.92
C ARG A 34 -5.17 -8.33 6.60
N LEU A 35 -6.12 -7.56 6.06
CA LEU A 35 -6.75 -7.85 4.77
C LEU A 35 -5.74 -7.83 3.62
N VAL A 36 -4.81 -6.87 3.59
CA VAL A 36 -3.73 -6.83 2.59
C VAL A 36 -2.84 -8.06 2.67
N ILE A 37 -2.52 -8.54 3.88
CA ILE A 37 -1.72 -9.76 4.07
C ILE A 37 -2.48 -10.99 3.57
N GLU A 38 -3.77 -11.11 3.92
CA GLU A 38 -4.62 -12.24 3.52
C GLU A 38 -4.73 -12.37 2.00
N TYR A 39 -4.85 -11.25 1.29
CA TYR A 39 -5.03 -11.20 -0.16
C TYR A 39 -3.79 -10.73 -0.93
N PHE A 40 -2.59 -10.83 -0.33
CA PHE A 40 -1.36 -10.25 -0.89
C PHE A 40 -1.03 -10.78 -2.29
N GLU A 41 -1.23 -12.08 -2.53
CA GLU A 41 -0.95 -12.70 -3.82
C GLU A 41 -1.93 -12.25 -4.92
N GLU A 42 -3.21 -12.06 -4.59
CA GLU A 42 -4.20 -11.52 -5.53
C GLU A 42 -3.90 -10.05 -5.87
N ILE A 43 -3.45 -9.26 -4.89
CA ILE A 43 -3.00 -7.88 -5.12
C ILE A 43 -1.80 -7.86 -6.07
N LYS A 44 -0.82 -8.74 -5.90
CA LYS A 44 0.33 -8.84 -6.84
C LYS A 44 -0.12 -9.16 -8.26
N LYS A 45 -1.03 -10.13 -8.44
CA LYS A 45 -1.58 -10.47 -9.75
C LYS A 45 -2.28 -9.27 -10.38
N PHE A 46 -3.12 -8.58 -9.60
CA PHE A 46 -3.84 -7.38 -10.05
C PHE A 46 -2.89 -6.29 -10.57
N VAL A 47 -1.78 -6.03 -9.87
CA VAL A 47 -0.76 -5.07 -10.32
C VAL A 47 -0.09 -5.54 -11.61
N GLY A 48 0.37 -6.80 -11.66
CA GLY A 48 1.04 -7.34 -12.85
C GLY A 48 0.17 -7.33 -14.11
N GLU A 49 -1.13 -7.59 -13.98
CA GLU A 49 -2.07 -7.48 -15.09
C GLU A 49 -2.27 -6.05 -15.58
N ALA A 50 -2.19 -5.06 -14.69
CA ALA A 50 -2.29 -3.65 -15.05
C ALA A 50 -1.07 -3.21 -15.85
N ASP A 51 0.13 -3.50 -15.34
CA ASP A 51 1.40 -3.12 -15.99
C ASP A 51 1.54 -3.76 -17.38
N THR A 52 1.18 -5.05 -17.50
CA THR A 52 1.22 -5.78 -18.78
C THR A 52 0.21 -5.21 -19.81
N LYS A 53 -0.89 -4.61 -19.36
CA LYS A 53 -1.88 -3.96 -20.24
C LYS A 53 -1.42 -2.58 -20.72
N GLU A 54 -0.60 -1.88 -19.94
CA GLU A 54 0.00 -0.61 -20.35
C GLU A 54 1.09 -0.82 -21.42
N GLU A 55 1.93 -1.85 -21.28
CA GLU A 55 2.96 -2.18 -22.30
C GLU A 55 2.36 -2.58 -23.66
N LYS A 56 1.18 -3.21 -23.68
CA LYS A 56 0.51 -3.62 -24.94
C LYS A 56 -0.23 -2.47 -25.65
N LYS A 57 -0.34 -1.31 -25.02
CA LYS A 57 -0.97 -0.10 -25.59
C LYS A 57 0.04 0.96 -26.02
N ALA A 58 1.32 0.76 -25.75
CA ALA A 58 2.43 1.65 -26.10
C ALA A 58 3.05 1.29 -27.45
#